data_AF-A0AA40AKG2-F1
#
_entry.id   AF-A0AA40AKG2-F1
#
_cell.length_a   1.000
_cell.length_b   1.000
_cell.length_c   1.000
_cell.angle_alpha   90.00
_cell.angle_beta   90.00
_cell.angle_gamma   90.00
#
_symmetry.space_group_name_H-M   'P 1'
#
loop_
_entity.id
_entity.type
_entity.pdbx_description
1 polymer ?
#
loop_
_entity_poly.entity_id
_entity_poly.type
_entity_poly.pdbx_seq_one_letter_code
_entity_poly.pdbx_strand_id
1 'polypeptide(L)'
;MDEDDQGSKILATTWALTGLSAVFLAVRLFCKLRTKRRLWWDDYVLVLSWVMLLASIVLVTASVPKGLGKHVYAVPFENFAFLGITGNFTGTFSILAAMWSKTSFAVTLLRLVQGRTKAFVWFIIATVNILMGLNAIFLWVRCSPVQKTWNPYVPGTCWDPQVYPIFGMFAAGYSAAMDFVLALLPWTVIWNLQMKRREKVGVALAMSMGIFAGATAVVKTTVIPTLASPDFTYVSAPLILWGAAESAVTIMAASIPVLRTLFRDLQTLSRRLYVSESKNDTQISKISPKQNTVVISGGGPSPLTTTTTNSSDRAPLREAGGRIIQSTEIMVAVEFRKDDDSDGHGVDEARVEHV
;
A
#
# COMPACT_ATOMS: atom_id res chain seq x y z
N MET A 1 15.87 40.61 -16.96
CA MET A 1 14.39 40.57 -16.87
C MET A 1 14.07 39.10 -16.65
N ASP A 2 14.23 38.71 -15.39
CA ASP A 2 14.40 37.34 -14.91
C ASP A 2 13.09 36.83 -14.32
N GLU A 3 12.00 36.93 -15.09
CA GLU A 3 10.65 36.82 -14.51
C GLU A 3 9.87 35.55 -14.85
N ASP A 4 10.34 34.68 -15.76
CA ASP A 4 9.58 33.49 -16.19
C ASP A 4 10.42 32.19 -16.35
N ASP A 5 11.43 31.95 -15.50
CA ASP A 5 12.08 30.62 -15.44
C ASP A 5 11.31 29.66 -14.52
N GLN A 6 10.63 28.67 -15.12
CA GLN A 6 9.90 27.65 -14.36
C GLN A 6 10.78 26.49 -13.89
N GLY A 7 12.04 26.39 -14.34
CA GLY A 7 12.93 25.26 -14.09
C GLY A 7 13.11 24.94 -12.61
N SER A 8 13.47 25.94 -11.80
CA SER A 8 13.66 25.77 -10.35
C SER A 8 12.38 25.36 -9.62
N LYS A 9 11.23 25.89 -10.03
CA LYS A 9 9.92 25.54 -9.46
C LYS A 9 9.58 24.08 -9.74
N ILE A 10 9.76 23.63 -10.98
CA ILE A 10 9.51 22.24 -11.39
C ILE A 10 10.38 21.30 -10.57
N LEU A 11 11.68 21.58 -10.44
CA LEU A 11 12.61 20.72 -9.70
C LEU A 11 12.26 20.65 -8.23
N ALA A 12 12.05 21.79 -7.56
CA ALA A 12 11.73 21.81 -6.14
C ALA A 12 10.47 20.98 -5.84
N THR A 13 9.40 21.17 -6.62
CA THR A 13 8.14 20.46 -6.38
C THR A 13 8.21 18.98 -6.75
N THR A 14 8.83 18.61 -7.88
CA THR A 14 8.91 17.20 -8.31
C THR A 14 9.80 16.37 -7.40
N TRP A 15 10.93 16.90 -6.92
CA TRP A 15 11.78 16.24 -5.93
C TRP A 15 11.08 16.12 -4.57
N ALA A 16 10.35 17.15 -4.12
CA ALA A 16 9.58 17.08 -2.88
C ALA A 16 8.50 15.99 -2.93
N LEU A 17 7.72 15.93 -4.02
CA LEU A 17 6.69 14.89 -4.22
C LEU A 17 7.28 13.47 -4.29
N THR A 18 8.43 13.34 -4.93
CA THR A 18 9.10 12.03 -5.09
C THR A 18 9.75 11.58 -3.80
N GLY A 19 10.36 12.48 -3.05
CA GLY A 19 10.87 12.21 -1.71
C GLY A 19 9.74 11.81 -0.76
N LEU A 20 8.62 12.54 -0.79
CA LEU A 20 7.46 12.22 0.05
C LEU A 20 6.88 10.84 -0.27
N SER A 21 6.66 10.54 -1.55
CA SER A 21 6.19 9.21 -1.97
C SER A 21 7.19 8.09 -1.64
N ALA A 22 8.49 8.37 -1.72
CA ALA A 22 9.55 7.43 -1.32
C ALA A 22 9.47 7.08 0.17
N VAL A 23 9.25 8.07 1.03
CA VAL A 23 9.09 7.84 2.48
C VAL A 23 7.90 6.92 2.75
N PHE A 24 6.74 7.17 2.14
CA PHE A 24 5.57 6.31 2.30
C PHE A 24 5.81 4.87 1.81
N LEU A 25 6.48 4.72 0.65
CA LEU A 25 6.86 3.42 0.12
C LEU A 25 7.87 2.69 1.02
N ALA A 26 8.88 3.39 1.51
CA ALA A 26 9.90 2.85 2.41
C ALA A 26 9.27 2.38 3.73
N VAL A 27 8.37 3.18 4.31
CA VAL A 27 7.61 2.80 5.52
C VAL A 27 6.76 1.55 5.25
N ARG A 28 6.07 1.46 4.11
CA ARG A 28 5.32 0.27 3.70
C ARG A 28 6.22 -0.98 3.63
N LEU A 29 7.38 -0.88 2.98
CA LEU A 29 8.33 -1.99 2.84
C LEU A 29 8.94 -2.38 4.19
N PHE A 30 9.37 -1.41 4.98
CA PHE A 30 9.93 -1.63 6.32
C PHE A 30 8.94 -2.38 7.23
N CYS A 31 7.68 -1.96 7.25
CA CYS A 31 6.64 -2.66 8.02
C CYS A 31 6.42 -4.10 7.54
N LYS A 32 6.49 -4.38 6.23
CA LYS A 32 6.36 -5.76 5.72
C LYS A 32 7.54 -6.64 6.10
N LEU A 33 8.75 -6.10 5.97
CA LEU A 33 9.98 -6.79 6.36
C LEU A 33 9.99 -7.11 7.87
N ARG A 34 9.60 -6.15 8.71
CA ARG A 34 9.54 -6.33 10.17
C ARG A 34 8.51 -7.39 10.59
N THR A 35 7.36 -7.44 9.93
CA THR A 35 6.31 -8.44 10.21
C THR A 35 6.60 -9.79 9.52
N LYS A 36 7.79 -9.97 8.91
CA LYS A 36 8.20 -11.17 8.15
C LYS A 36 7.18 -11.62 7.10
N ARG A 37 6.40 -10.68 6.56
CA ARG A 37 5.40 -10.99 5.52
C ARG A 37 6.09 -11.02 4.17
N ARG A 38 5.75 -12.01 3.34
CA ARG A 38 6.26 -12.12 1.97
C ARG A 38 5.86 -10.87 1.17
N LEU A 39 6.80 -10.34 0.39
CA LEU A 39 6.53 -9.33 -0.63
C LEU A 39 5.69 -9.97 -1.73
N TRP A 40 4.62 -9.29 -2.12
CA TRP A 40 3.76 -9.76 -3.19
C TRP A 40 4.09 -9.04 -4.49
N TRP A 41 3.68 -9.62 -5.63
CA TRP A 41 3.82 -9.01 -6.97
C TRP A 41 3.37 -7.54 -7.02
N ASP A 42 2.30 -7.20 -6.31
CA ASP A 42 1.82 -5.83 -6.12
C ASP A 42 2.90 -4.86 -5.60
N ASP A 43 3.68 -5.26 -4.61
CA ASP A 43 4.72 -4.40 -4.02
C ASP A 43 5.86 -4.16 -5.02
N TYR A 44 6.21 -5.17 -5.82
CA TYR A 44 7.21 -5.03 -6.88
C TYR A 44 6.74 -4.08 -7.97
N VAL A 45 5.47 -4.16 -8.39
CA VAL A 45 4.88 -3.23 -9.35
C VAL A 45 4.85 -1.81 -8.80
N LEU A 46 4.55 -1.63 -7.50
CA LEU A 46 4.58 -0.32 -6.85
C LEU A 46 6.00 0.26 -6.79
N VAL A 47 7.00 -0.54 -6.40
CA VAL A 47 8.41 -0.13 -6.40
C VAL A 47 8.86 0.24 -7.81
N LEU A 48 8.50 -0.56 -8.80
CA LEU A 48 8.81 -0.30 -10.19
C LEU A 48 8.17 1.01 -10.68
N SER A 49 6.93 1.30 -10.27
CA SER A 49 6.26 2.58 -10.58
C SER A 49 7.00 3.78 -9.99
N TRP A 50 7.52 3.66 -8.76
CA TRP A 50 8.32 4.71 -8.12
C TRP A 50 9.68 4.89 -8.80
N VAL A 51 10.32 3.80 -9.23
CA VAL A 51 11.57 3.85 -10.01
C VAL A 51 11.35 4.57 -11.34
N MET A 52 10.23 4.35 -12.03
CA MET A 52 9.90 5.10 -13.26
C MET A 52 9.65 6.58 -12.99
N LEU A 53 8.95 6.91 -11.88
CA LEU A 53 8.76 8.29 -11.46
C LEU A 53 10.12 8.96 -11.21
N LEU A 54 11.03 8.29 -10.49
CA LEU A 54 12.38 8.79 -10.24
C LEU A 54 13.16 8.98 -11.55
N ALA A 55 13.12 8.01 -12.46
CA ALA A 55 13.77 8.11 -13.76
C ALA A 55 13.26 9.31 -14.58
N SER A 56 11.95 9.57 -14.56
CA SER A 56 11.37 10.74 -15.23
C SER A 56 11.92 12.06 -14.65
N ILE A 57 12.11 12.15 -13.34
CA ILE A 57 12.56 13.38 -12.66
C ILE A 57 14.06 13.59 -12.82
N VAL A 58 14.85 12.52 -12.88
CA VAL A 58 16.27 12.60 -13.23
C VAL A 58 16.44 13.17 -14.64
N LEU A 59 15.62 12.73 -15.60
CA LEU A 59 15.63 13.27 -16.97
C LEU A 59 15.17 14.73 -17.03
N VAL A 60 14.15 15.12 -16.24
CA VAL A 60 13.74 16.52 -16.09
C VAL A 60 14.89 17.35 -15.53
N THR A 61 15.58 16.85 -14.51
CA THR A 61 16.76 17.51 -13.91
C THR A 61 17.88 17.72 -14.91
N ALA A 62 18.14 16.75 -15.80
CA ALA A 62 19.11 16.90 -16.89
C ALA A 62 18.65 17.89 -17.98
N SER A 63 17.34 18.08 -18.12
CA SER A 63 16.75 18.93 -19.17
C SER A 63 16.60 20.40 -18.77
N VAL A 64 16.49 20.72 -17.47
CA VAL A 64 16.39 22.11 -16.97
C VAL A 64 17.58 22.98 -17.37
N PRO A 65 18.85 22.57 -17.18
CA PRO A 65 20.01 23.36 -17.63
C PRO A 65 20.05 23.59 -19.14
N LYS A 66 19.36 22.74 -19.92
CA LYS A 66 19.29 22.79 -21.38
C LYS A 66 18.15 23.66 -21.90
N GLY A 67 17.34 24.26 -21.01
CA GLY A 67 16.29 25.20 -21.35
C GLY A 67 14.86 24.71 -21.10
N LEU A 68 14.66 23.54 -20.45
CA LEU A 68 13.32 23.09 -20.05
C LEU A 68 12.69 24.07 -19.05
N GLY A 69 11.46 24.52 -19.31
CA GLY A 69 10.77 25.53 -18.48
C GLY A 69 11.02 26.98 -18.89
N LYS A 70 11.79 27.22 -19.97
CA LYS A 70 11.93 28.52 -20.63
C LYS A 70 11.11 28.55 -21.92
N HIS A 71 10.76 29.75 -22.38
CA HIS A 71 10.12 29.90 -23.69
C HIS A 71 11.04 29.43 -24.83
N VAL A 72 10.44 28.96 -25.92
CA VAL A 72 11.16 28.31 -27.03
C VAL A 72 12.19 29.24 -27.67
N TYR A 73 11.93 30.55 -27.71
CA TYR A 73 12.85 31.56 -28.25
C TYR A 73 14.13 31.76 -27.41
N ALA A 74 14.13 31.36 -26.14
CA ALA A 74 15.28 31.48 -25.25
C ALA A 74 16.19 30.22 -25.26
N VAL A 75 15.82 29.20 -26.03
CA VAL A 75 16.52 27.90 -26.08
C VAL A 75 17.44 27.84 -27.31
N PRO A 76 18.74 27.51 -27.13
CA PRO A 76 19.66 27.31 -28.25
C PRO A 76 19.21 26.18 -29.17
N PHE A 77 19.32 26.37 -30.49
CA PHE A 77 18.85 25.39 -31.48
C PHE A 77 19.47 23.99 -31.31
N GLU A 78 20.73 23.93 -30.88
CA GLU A 78 21.46 22.69 -30.62
C GLU A 78 20.81 21.81 -29.54
N ASN A 79 20.07 22.42 -28.61
CA ASN A 79 19.44 21.71 -27.49
C ASN A 79 18.06 21.13 -27.85
N PHE A 80 17.44 21.49 -28.98
CA PHE A 80 16.09 21.01 -29.33
C PHE A 80 16.03 19.48 -29.49
N ALA A 81 17.02 18.89 -30.16
CA ALA A 81 17.06 17.43 -30.34
C ALA A 81 17.23 16.69 -29.00
N PHE A 82 18.04 17.24 -28.10
CA PHE A 82 18.23 16.71 -26.75
C PHE A 82 16.95 16.82 -25.92
N LEU A 83 16.32 17.99 -25.90
CA LEU A 83 15.05 18.21 -25.17
C LEU A 83 13.90 17.37 -25.74
N GLY A 84 13.87 17.16 -27.05
CA GLY A 84 12.88 16.31 -27.70
C GLY A 84 13.02 14.85 -27.26
N ILE A 85 14.24 14.30 -27.25
CA ILE A 85 14.46 12.90 -26.91
C ILE A 85 14.29 12.67 -25.40
N THR A 86 14.85 13.55 -24.56
CA THR A 86 14.66 13.46 -23.11
C THR A 86 13.20 13.72 -22.74
N GLY A 87 12.49 14.58 -23.47
CA GLY A 87 11.05 14.80 -23.32
C GLY A 87 10.22 13.55 -23.62
N ASN A 88 10.50 12.84 -24.72
CA ASN A 88 9.81 11.59 -25.05
C ASN A 88 10.05 10.50 -24.00
N PHE A 89 11.30 10.35 -23.52
CA PHE A 89 11.61 9.42 -22.43
C PHE A 89 10.93 9.83 -21.12
N THR A 90 10.96 11.12 -20.76
CA THR A 90 10.29 11.66 -19.57
C THR A 90 8.80 11.40 -19.61
N GLY A 91 8.14 11.68 -20.75
CA GLY A 91 6.73 11.41 -20.96
C GLY A 91 6.40 9.93 -20.85
N THR A 92 7.21 9.06 -21.47
CA THR A 92 7.05 7.59 -21.39
C THR A 92 7.15 7.11 -19.95
N PHE A 93 8.19 7.49 -19.21
CA PHE A 93 8.37 7.09 -17.82
C PHE A 93 7.28 7.65 -16.90
N SER A 94 6.80 8.86 -17.15
CA SER A 94 5.67 9.43 -16.41
C SER A 94 4.37 8.65 -16.65
N ILE A 95 4.07 8.27 -17.90
CA ILE A 95 2.91 7.45 -18.25
C ILE A 95 3.02 6.06 -17.62
N LEU A 96 4.20 5.41 -17.69
CA LEU A 96 4.44 4.11 -17.08
C LEU A 96 4.31 4.15 -15.55
N ALA A 97 4.84 5.20 -14.91
CA ALA A 97 4.69 5.41 -13.47
C ALA A 97 3.21 5.54 -13.07
N ALA A 98 2.44 6.34 -13.80
CA ALA A 98 1.00 6.49 -13.57
C ALA A 98 0.22 5.18 -13.81
N MET A 99 0.58 4.43 -14.85
CA MET A 99 -0.05 3.15 -15.20
C MET A 99 0.22 2.08 -14.13
N TRP A 100 1.48 1.90 -13.74
CA TRP A 100 1.87 0.87 -12.77
C TRP A 100 1.44 1.21 -11.35
N SER A 101 1.46 2.49 -10.94
CA SER A 101 0.96 2.90 -9.62
C SER A 101 -0.54 2.63 -9.47
N LYS A 102 -1.36 2.95 -10.49
CA LYS A 102 -2.80 2.62 -10.52
C LYS A 102 -3.03 1.11 -10.52
N THR A 103 -2.23 0.37 -11.28
CA THR A 103 -2.32 -1.10 -11.31
C THR A 103 -2.04 -1.70 -9.94
N SER A 104 -0.99 -1.26 -9.25
CA SER A 104 -0.71 -1.70 -7.88
C SER A 104 -1.84 -1.30 -6.92
N PHE A 105 -2.37 -0.09 -7.03
CA PHE A 105 -3.51 0.32 -6.19
C PHE A 105 -4.72 -0.60 -6.38
N ALA A 106 -5.10 -0.86 -7.64
CA ALA A 106 -6.20 -1.73 -7.99
C ALA A 106 -5.97 -3.19 -7.54
N VAL A 107 -4.74 -3.70 -7.66
CA VAL A 107 -4.37 -5.05 -7.15
C VAL A 107 -4.40 -5.10 -5.62
N THR A 108 -4.01 -4.04 -4.92
CA THR A 108 -4.18 -3.92 -3.46
C THR A 108 -5.67 -3.98 -3.09
N LEU A 109 -6.53 -3.26 -3.83
CA LEU A 109 -7.97 -3.27 -3.64
C LEU A 109 -8.61 -4.63 -3.95
N LEU A 110 -8.08 -5.37 -4.93
CA LEU A 110 -8.52 -6.72 -5.31
C LEU A 110 -8.49 -7.72 -4.13
N ARG A 111 -7.66 -7.45 -3.11
CA ARG A 111 -7.58 -8.29 -1.90
C ARG A 111 -8.70 -8.03 -0.90
N LEU A 112 -9.31 -6.86 -0.97
CA LEU A 112 -10.38 -6.42 -0.07
C LEU A 112 -11.76 -6.77 -0.63
N VAL A 113 -11.88 -6.89 -1.95
CA VAL A 113 -13.15 -7.13 -2.64
C VAL A 113 -13.31 -8.60 -3.05
N GLN A 114 -14.54 -9.09 -3.09
CA GLN A 114 -14.90 -10.46 -3.47
C GLN A 114 -16.06 -10.46 -4.47
N GLY A 115 -16.29 -11.60 -5.14
CA GLY A 115 -17.41 -11.78 -6.06
C GLY A 115 -17.33 -10.93 -7.35
N ARG A 116 -18.48 -10.38 -7.79
CA ARG A 116 -18.61 -9.64 -9.05
C ARG A 116 -17.74 -8.38 -9.11
N THR A 117 -17.51 -7.73 -7.96
CA THR A 117 -16.64 -6.54 -7.87
C THR A 117 -15.19 -6.86 -8.24
N LYS A 118 -14.71 -8.08 -7.97
CA LYS A 118 -13.35 -8.50 -8.35
C LYS A 118 -13.17 -8.55 -9.88
N ALA A 119 -14.18 -9.04 -10.61
CA ALA A 119 -14.16 -9.05 -12.07
C ALA A 119 -14.18 -7.62 -12.64
N PHE A 120 -14.94 -6.72 -12.02
CA PHE A 120 -14.95 -5.31 -12.40
C PHE A 120 -13.59 -4.62 -12.19
N VAL A 121 -12.90 -4.89 -11.07
CA VAL A 121 -11.55 -4.35 -10.84
C VAL A 121 -10.53 -4.90 -11.86
N TRP A 122 -10.62 -6.18 -12.24
CA TRP A 122 -9.79 -6.73 -13.32
C TRP A 122 -10.05 -6.06 -14.66
N PHE A 123 -11.30 -5.77 -14.97
CA PHE A 123 -11.66 -5.01 -16.17
C PHE A 123 -11.01 -3.62 -16.16
N ILE A 124 -11.09 -2.89 -15.05
CA ILE A 124 -10.41 -1.58 -14.90
C ILE A 124 -8.90 -1.69 -15.09
N ILE A 125 -8.27 -2.71 -14.50
CA ILE A 125 -6.82 -2.92 -14.66
C ILE A 125 -6.48 -3.12 -16.13
N ALA A 126 -7.21 -3.98 -16.84
CA ALA A 126 -6.96 -4.25 -18.24
C ALA A 126 -7.15 -2.99 -19.11
N THR A 127 -8.25 -2.25 -18.92
CA THR A 127 -8.54 -1.07 -19.72
C THR A 127 -7.57 0.09 -19.48
N VAL A 128 -7.17 0.33 -18.22
CA VAL A 128 -6.14 1.34 -17.88
C VAL A 128 -4.81 1.00 -18.52
N ASN A 129 -4.35 -0.24 -18.41
CA ASN A 129 -3.06 -0.65 -18.98
C ASN A 129 -3.07 -0.58 -20.52
N ILE A 130 -4.18 -0.97 -21.16
CA ILE A 130 -4.30 -0.89 -22.63
C ILE A 130 -4.30 0.58 -23.07
N LEU A 131 -5.16 1.43 -22.50
CA LEU A 131 -5.29 2.82 -22.96
C LEU A 131 -4.03 3.65 -22.67
N MET A 132 -3.46 3.54 -21.46
CA MET A 132 -2.23 4.26 -21.14
C MET A 132 -1.01 3.69 -21.86
N GLY A 133 -0.96 2.37 -22.07
CA GLY A 133 0.08 1.71 -22.87
C GLY A 133 0.06 2.17 -24.33
N LEU A 134 -1.12 2.26 -24.94
CA LEU A 134 -1.28 2.82 -26.29
C LEU A 134 -0.82 4.28 -26.35
N ASN A 135 -1.14 5.09 -25.34
CA ASN A 135 -0.67 6.48 -25.26
C ASN A 135 0.87 6.57 -25.23
N ALA A 136 1.51 5.69 -24.45
CA ALA A 136 2.97 5.62 -24.40
C ALA A 136 3.57 5.21 -25.76
N ILE A 137 2.92 4.31 -26.50
CA ILE A 137 3.38 3.88 -27.83
C ILE A 137 3.19 5.00 -28.87
N PHE A 138 2.02 5.66 -28.87
CA PHE A 138 1.73 6.74 -29.83
C PHE A 138 2.66 7.94 -29.69
N LEU A 139 3.20 8.20 -28.51
CA LEU A 139 4.25 9.20 -28.33
C LEU A 139 5.46 8.97 -29.26
N TRP A 140 5.83 7.70 -29.52
CA TRP A 140 6.95 7.34 -30.38
C TRP A 140 6.57 7.14 -31.85
N VAL A 141 5.37 6.64 -32.13
CA VAL A 141 4.95 6.24 -33.50
C VAL A 141 4.26 7.38 -34.27
N ARG A 142 4.06 8.55 -33.65
CA ARG A 142 3.38 9.71 -34.28
C ARG A 142 4.07 10.30 -35.53
N CYS A 143 5.34 9.96 -35.79
CA CYS A 143 6.07 10.42 -36.98
C CYS A 143 6.78 9.27 -37.70
N SER A 144 6.89 9.41 -39.02
CA SER A 144 7.68 8.55 -39.91
C SER A 144 8.75 9.39 -40.63
N PRO A 145 10.04 9.17 -40.38
CA PRO A 145 10.64 8.16 -39.50
C PRO A 145 10.51 8.55 -38.01
N VAL A 146 10.56 7.57 -37.10
CA VAL A 146 10.39 7.75 -35.64
C VAL A 146 11.34 8.80 -35.07
N GLN A 147 12.54 8.93 -35.65
CA GLN A 147 13.56 9.93 -35.32
C GLN A 147 13.04 11.36 -35.41
N LYS A 148 12.06 11.63 -36.29
CA LYS A 148 11.44 12.94 -36.45
C LYS A 148 10.63 13.38 -35.22
N THR A 149 10.24 12.45 -34.35
CA THR A 149 9.51 12.79 -33.12
C THR A 149 10.33 13.60 -32.11
N TRP A 150 11.66 13.47 -32.12
CA TRP A 150 12.57 14.23 -31.27
C TRP A 150 13.56 15.12 -32.04
N ASN A 151 13.87 14.78 -33.29
CA ASN A 151 14.76 15.56 -34.14
C ASN A 151 13.96 16.24 -35.27
N PRO A 152 13.63 17.54 -35.14
CA PRO A 152 12.83 18.25 -36.13
C PRO A 152 13.58 18.48 -37.47
N TYR A 153 14.91 18.32 -37.49
CA TYR A 153 15.73 18.51 -38.69
C TYR A 153 15.65 17.34 -39.68
N VAL A 154 15.05 16.22 -39.28
CA VAL A 154 14.92 15.02 -40.12
C VAL A 154 13.71 15.17 -41.06
N PRO A 155 13.88 14.95 -42.38
CA PRO A 155 12.76 14.94 -43.31
C PRO A 155 11.83 13.76 -43.03
N GLY A 156 10.53 13.96 -43.22
CA GLY A 156 9.51 12.94 -42.91
C GLY A 156 8.12 13.54 -42.73
N THR A 157 7.14 12.70 -42.45
CA THR A 157 5.76 13.08 -42.19
C THR A 157 5.39 12.76 -40.75
N CYS A 158 4.61 13.63 -40.12
CA CYS A 158 4.04 13.39 -38.81
C CYS A 158 2.51 13.38 -38.95
N TRP A 159 1.83 12.77 -37.98
CA TRP A 159 0.39 12.94 -37.85
C TRP A 159 0.05 14.43 -37.66
N ASP A 160 -1.21 14.77 -37.93
CA ASP A 160 -1.70 16.11 -37.70
C ASP A 160 -1.44 16.53 -36.23
N PRO A 161 -0.93 17.75 -35.98
CA PRO A 161 -0.57 18.21 -34.64
C PRO A 161 -1.69 18.12 -33.60
N GLN A 162 -2.96 18.04 -34.02
CA GLN A 162 -4.11 17.91 -33.13
C GLN A 162 -4.41 16.46 -32.72
N VAL A 163 -4.02 15.46 -33.51
CA VAL A 163 -4.39 14.06 -33.28
C VAL A 163 -3.83 13.52 -31.96
N TYR A 164 -2.54 13.79 -31.70
CA TYR A 164 -1.89 13.32 -30.46
C TYR A 164 -2.45 14.01 -29.20
N PRO A 165 -2.60 15.35 -29.14
CA PRO A 165 -3.26 16.02 -28.01
C PRO A 165 -4.69 15.53 -27.75
N ILE A 166 -5.50 15.30 -28.79
CA ILE A 166 -6.87 14.78 -28.65
C ILE A 166 -6.85 13.39 -27.98
N PHE A 167 -5.99 12.50 -28.45
CA PHE A 167 -5.84 11.17 -27.84
C PHE A 167 -5.32 11.26 -26.41
N GLY A 168 -4.33 12.13 -26.16
CA GLY A 168 -3.79 12.40 -24.83
C GLY A 168 -4.84 12.92 -23.86
N MET A 169 -5.74 13.81 -24.32
CA MET A 169 -6.85 14.34 -23.53
C MET A 169 -7.85 13.23 -23.16
N PHE A 170 -8.20 12.37 -24.13
CA PHE A 170 -9.04 11.21 -23.87
C PHE A 170 -8.40 10.25 -22.86
N ALA A 171 -7.12 9.91 -23.04
CA ALA A 171 -6.40 9.02 -22.14
C ALA A 171 -6.26 9.61 -20.72
N ALA A 172 -5.99 10.91 -20.60
CA ALA A 172 -5.90 11.58 -19.31
C ALA A 172 -7.28 11.71 -18.63
N GLY A 173 -8.34 12.00 -19.39
CA GLY A 173 -9.71 12.03 -18.85
C GLY A 173 -10.17 10.66 -18.38
N TYR A 174 -9.84 9.62 -19.16
CA TYR A 174 -10.07 8.23 -18.75
C TYR A 174 -9.28 7.89 -17.48
N SER A 175 -8.01 8.25 -17.42
CA SER A 175 -7.16 8.06 -16.23
C SER A 175 -7.77 8.72 -14.98
N ALA A 176 -8.23 9.97 -15.10
CA ALA A 176 -8.91 10.69 -14.02
C ALA A 176 -10.21 10.00 -13.59
N ALA A 177 -11.03 9.56 -14.55
CA ALA A 177 -12.25 8.81 -14.25
C ALA A 177 -11.95 7.51 -13.48
N MET A 178 -10.89 6.80 -13.85
CA MET A 178 -10.47 5.59 -13.16
C MET A 178 -9.97 5.87 -11.74
N ASP A 179 -9.30 7.00 -11.49
CA ASP A 179 -8.93 7.41 -10.14
C ASP A 179 -10.16 7.63 -9.24
N PHE A 180 -11.21 8.29 -9.75
CA PHE A 180 -12.46 8.44 -9.02
C PHE A 180 -13.17 7.10 -8.79
N VAL A 181 -13.22 6.24 -9.80
CA VAL A 181 -13.83 4.90 -9.67
C VAL A 181 -13.09 4.07 -8.63
N LEU A 182 -11.75 4.03 -8.68
CA LEU A 182 -10.91 3.31 -7.72
C LEU A 182 -11.00 3.91 -6.30
N ALA A 183 -11.23 5.22 -6.18
CA ALA A 183 -11.49 5.85 -4.89
C ALA A 183 -12.89 5.50 -4.35
N LEU A 184 -13.93 5.43 -5.18
CA LEU A 184 -15.30 5.14 -4.75
C LEU A 184 -15.56 3.64 -4.49
N LEU A 185 -14.83 2.76 -5.18
CA LEU A 185 -15.00 1.31 -5.04
C LEU A 185 -14.90 0.78 -3.61
N PRO A 186 -13.90 1.14 -2.79
CA PRO A 186 -13.86 0.68 -1.41
C PRO A 186 -15.03 1.22 -0.56
N TRP A 187 -15.72 2.29 -0.98
CA TRP A 187 -16.80 2.92 -0.20
C TRP A 187 -18.07 2.11 -0.33
N THR A 188 -18.41 1.76 -1.56
CA THR A 188 -19.58 0.94 -1.87
C THR A 188 -19.47 -0.44 -1.22
N VAL A 189 -18.27 -1.00 -1.16
CA VAL A 189 -18.02 -2.30 -0.50
C VAL A 189 -18.14 -2.19 1.01
N ILE A 190 -17.61 -1.13 1.63
CA ILE A 190 -17.62 -0.98 3.10
C ILE A 190 -18.97 -0.55 3.64
N TRP A 191 -19.79 0.16 2.86
CA TRP A 191 -21.13 0.58 3.30
C TRP A 191 -22.00 -0.60 3.73
N ASN A 192 -21.82 -1.76 3.08
CA ASN A 192 -22.57 -2.98 3.38
C ASN A 192 -21.90 -3.88 4.42
N LEU A 193 -20.73 -3.51 4.96
CA LEU A 193 -19.93 -4.40 5.81
C LEU A 193 -19.64 -3.78 7.18
N GLN A 194 -20.01 -4.49 8.26
CA GLN A 194 -19.86 -4.04 9.65
C GLN A 194 -18.39 -4.08 10.12
N MET A 195 -17.59 -3.14 9.62
CA MET A 195 -16.18 -2.98 9.96
C MET A 195 -15.98 -2.16 11.25
N LYS A 196 -14.90 -2.41 12.00
CA LYS A 196 -14.58 -1.65 13.22
C LYS A 196 -14.31 -0.18 12.86
N ARG A 197 -14.56 0.79 13.74
CA ARG A 197 -14.30 2.24 13.43
C ARG A 197 -12.86 2.51 12.94
N ARG A 198 -11.88 1.78 13.48
CA ARG A 198 -10.48 1.84 13.01
C ARG A 198 -10.32 1.32 11.57
N GLU A 199 -11.08 0.27 11.18
CA GLU A 199 -11.53 -0.12 9.81
C GLU A 199 -11.65 1.05 8.83
N LYS A 200 -12.60 1.90 9.21
CA LYS A 200 -13.19 2.91 8.36
C LYS A 200 -12.25 4.09 8.12
N VAL A 201 -11.46 4.49 9.11
CA VAL A 201 -10.58 5.66 9.02
C VAL A 201 -9.53 5.52 7.93
N GLY A 202 -8.79 4.41 7.87
CA GLY A 202 -7.73 4.30 6.85
C GLY A 202 -8.27 4.11 5.44
N VAL A 203 -9.47 3.56 5.31
CA VAL A 203 -10.11 3.50 4.00
C VAL A 203 -10.58 4.89 3.59
N ALA A 204 -11.16 5.66 4.50
CA ALA A 204 -11.49 7.07 4.24
C ALA A 204 -10.24 7.88 3.82
N LEU A 205 -9.10 7.69 4.49
CA LEU A 205 -7.85 8.35 4.11
C LEU A 205 -7.36 7.94 2.71
N ALA A 206 -7.42 6.65 2.37
CA ALA A 206 -7.05 6.17 1.04
C ALA A 206 -7.97 6.75 -0.06
N MET A 207 -9.26 6.91 0.24
CA MET A 207 -10.22 7.53 -0.67
C MET A 207 -9.96 9.01 -0.89
N SER A 208 -9.69 9.75 0.19
CA SER A 208 -9.35 11.17 0.09
C SER A 208 -8.14 11.39 -0.82
N MET A 209 -7.12 10.52 -0.73
CA MET A 209 -5.97 10.57 -1.64
C MET A 209 -6.34 10.17 -3.08
N GLY A 210 -7.20 9.18 -3.29
CA GLY A 210 -7.67 8.81 -4.64
C GLY A 210 -8.48 9.92 -5.32
N ILE A 211 -9.33 10.64 -4.57
CA ILE A 211 -10.06 11.82 -5.08
C ILE A 211 -9.07 12.94 -5.39
N PHE A 212 -8.05 13.15 -4.55
CA PHE A 212 -7.02 14.13 -4.82
C PHE A 212 -6.21 13.79 -6.08
N ALA A 213 -5.85 12.50 -6.28
CA ALA A 213 -5.22 12.03 -7.51
C ALA A 213 -6.10 12.30 -8.74
N GLY A 214 -7.40 11.96 -8.66
CA GLY A 214 -8.36 12.27 -9.72
C GLY A 214 -8.45 13.76 -10.03
N ALA A 215 -8.45 14.63 -9.01
CA ALA A 215 -8.44 16.08 -9.19
C ALA A 215 -7.17 16.55 -9.92
N THR A 216 -5.99 16.02 -9.55
CA THR A 216 -4.74 16.32 -10.26
C THR A 216 -4.79 15.90 -11.73
N ALA A 217 -5.39 14.74 -12.02
CA ALA A 217 -5.56 14.25 -13.38
C ALA A 217 -6.57 15.09 -14.19
N VAL A 218 -7.64 15.60 -13.56
CA VAL A 218 -8.56 16.56 -14.22
C VAL A 218 -7.83 17.84 -14.59
N VAL A 219 -7.04 18.43 -13.70
CA VAL A 219 -6.26 19.63 -14.05
C VAL A 219 -5.26 19.33 -15.16
N LYS A 220 -4.65 18.15 -15.16
CA LYS A 220 -3.78 17.70 -16.26
C LYS A 220 -4.51 17.69 -17.60
N THR A 221 -5.78 17.27 -17.66
CA THR A 221 -6.55 17.27 -18.93
C THR A 221 -6.77 18.65 -19.51
N THR A 222 -6.85 19.70 -18.69
CA THR A 222 -7.03 21.08 -19.18
C THR A 222 -5.72 21.67 -19.70
N VAL A 223 -4.59 21.12 -19.29
CA VAL A 223 -3.24 21.52 -19.74
C VAL A 223 -2.81 20.78 -21.01
N ILE A 224 -3.37 19.61 -21.33
CA ILE A 224 -2.97 18.86 -22.54
C ILE A 224 -3.21 19.63 -23.86
N PRO A 225 -4.34 20.34 -24.06
CA PRO A 225 -4.58 21.10 -25.29
C PRO A 225 -3.53 22.18 -25.57
N THR A 226 -2.89 22.72 -24.54
CA THR A 226 -1.88 23.76 -24.71
C THR A 226 -0.55 23.20 -25.24
N LEU A 227 -0.36 21.87 -25.28
CA LEU A 227 0.80 21.24 -25.94
C LEU A 227 0.83 21.46 -27.47
N ALA A 228 -0.30 21.83 -28.08
CA ALA A 228 -0.34 22.21 -29.50
C ALA A 228 0.20 23.63 -29.75
N SER A 229 0.51 24.39 -28.71
CA SER A 229 1.09 25.73 -28.83
C SER A 229 2.57 25.67 -29.24
N PRO A 230 3.09 26.69 -29.95
CA PRO A 230 4.50 26.74 -30.36
C PRO A 230 5.47 26.83 -29.17
N ASP A 231 5.01 27.21 -27.98
CA ASP A 231 5.79 27.31 -26.73
C ASP A 231 5.77 26.01 -25.92
N PHE A 232 5.99 24.87 -26.59
CA PHE A 232 5.97 23.55 -25.98
C PHE A 232 6.88 23.43 -24.74
N THR A 233 8.07 24.05 -24.75
CA THR A 233 9.06 23.96 -23.66
C THR A 233 8.60 24.63 -22.37
N TYR A 234 7.82 25.72 -22.46
CA TYR A 234 7.24 26.42 -21.31
C TYR A 234 5.96 25.73 -20.85
N VAL A 235 5.12 25.31 -21.79
CA VAL A 235 3.80 24.72 -21.49
C VAL A 235 3.88 23.28 -20.99
N SER A 236 4.97 22.56 -21.27
CA SER A 236 5.18 21.20 -20.75
C SER A 236 5.47 21.15 -19.25
N ALA A 237 5.91 22.25 -18.65
CA ALA A 237 6.23 22.34 -17.22
C ALA A 237 5.06 22.00 -16.29
N PRO A 238 3.87 22.62 -16.41
CA PRO A 238 2.71 22.23 -15.61
C PRO A 238 2.29 20.78 -15.86
N LEU A 239 2.43 20.25 -17.08
CA LEU A 239 2.12 18.86 -17.38
C LEU A 239 3.01 17.88 -16.59
N ILE A 240 4.31 18.17 -16.51
CA ILE A 240 5.28 17.39 -15.71
C ILE A 240 4.92 17.45 -14.23
N LEU A 241 4.57 18.64 -13.72
CA LEU A 241 4.19 18.85 -12.34
C LEU A 241 2.95 18.01 -11.95
N TRP A 242 1.88 18.14 -12.73
CA TRP A 242 0.63 17.41 -12.49
C TRP A 242 0.80 15.90 -12.68
N GLY A 243 1.59 15.46 -13.66
CA GLY A 243 1.88 14.04 -13.86
C GLY A 243 2.71 13.41 -12.72
N ALA A 244 3.67 14.15 -12.18
CA ALA A 244 4.43 13.73 -11.00
C ALA A 244 3.55 13.70 -9.75
N ALA A 245 2.69 14.71 -9.56
CA ALA A 245 1.72 14.75 -8.46
C ALA A 245 0.73 13.58 -8.52
N GLU A 246 0.14 13.32 -9.69
CA GLU A 246 -0.76 12.19 -9.94
C GLU A 246 -0.10 10.86 -9.49
N SER A 247 1.10 10.58 -10.00
CA SER A 247 1.82 9.33 -9.69
C SER A 247 2.21 9.24 -8.21
N ALA A 248 2.73 10.33 -7.63
CA ALA A 248 3.15 10.35 -6.23
C ALA A 248 1.97 10.14 -5.26
N VAL A 249 0.85 10.80 -5.51
CA VAL A 249 -0.38 10.67 -4.71
C VAL A 249 -0.92 9.25 -4.82
N THR A 250 -0.96 8.66 -6.01
CA THR A 250 -1.43 7.28 -6.19
C THR A 250 -0.54 6.27 -5.45
N ILE A 251 0.79 6.46 -5.43
CA ILE A 251 1.72 5.62 -4.65
C ILE A 251 1.46 5.75 -3.14
N MET A 252 1.22 6.97 -2.66
CA MET A 252 0.88 7.22 -1.26
C MET A 252 -0.47 6.57 -0.90
N ALA A 253 -1.50 6.78 -1.73
CA ALA A 253 -2.83 6.20 -1.56
C ALA A 253 -2.77 4.68 -1.49
N ALA A 254 -1.99 4.05 -2.37
CA ALA A 254 -1.79 2.60 -2.36
C ALA A 254 -1.13 2.08 -1.10
N SER A 255 -0.28 2.88 -0.45
CA SER A 255 0.43 2.48 0.74
C SER A 255 -0.42 2.51 2.02
N ILE A 256 -1.50 3.32 2.06
CA ILE A 256 -2.33 3.51 3.27
C ILE A 256 -3.00 2.22 3.77
N PRO A 257 -3.75 1.44 2.96
CA PRO A 257 -4.46 0.26 3.45
C PRO A 257 -3.51 -0.78 4.05
N VAL A 258 -2.36 -0.98 3.40
CA VAL A 258 -1.33 -1.92 3.83
C VAL A 258 -0.69 -1.47 5.12
N LEU A 259 -0.27 -0.20 5.17
CA LEU A 259 0.38 0.38 6.35
C LEU A 259 -0.51 0.26 7.59
N ARG A 260 -1.81 0.50 7.43
CA ARG A 260 -2.81 0.34 8.49
C ARG A 260 -2.95 -1.09 9.00
N THR A 261 -3.04 -2.08 8.11
CA THR A 261 -3.09 -3.50 8.54
C THR A 261 -1.84 -3.89 9.32
N LEU A 262 -0.68 -3.38 8.89
CA LEU A 262 0.60 -3.68 9.54
C LEU A 262 0.75 -2.97 10.89
N PHE A 263 0.27 -1.73 11.03
CA PHE A 263 0.27 -1.03 12.32
C PHE A 263 -0.55 -1.76 13.37
N ARG A 264 -1.72 -2.31 13.00
CA ARG A 264 -2.53 -3.14 13.89
C ARG A 264 -1.77 -4.39 14.33
N ASP A 265 -1.11 -5.07 13.41
CA ASP A 265 -0.35 -6.29 13.71
C ASP A 265 0.88 -6.01 14.57
N LEU A 266 1.54 -4.88 14.37
CA LEU A 266 2.69 -4.49 15.18
C LEU A 266 2.27 -4.15 16.62
N GLN A 267 1.13 -3.47 16.81
CA GLN A 267 0.58 -3.17 18.13
C GLN A 267 0.14 -4.44 18.88
N THR A 268 -0.38 -5.46 18.17
CA THR A 268 -0.75 -6.72 18.82
C THR A 268 0.48 -7.54 19.18
N LEU A 269 1.52 -7.54 18.34
CA LEU A 269 2.81 -8.18 18.65
C LEU A 269 3.52 -7.51 19.84
N SER A 270 3.58 -6.18 19.87
CA SER A 270 4.20 -5.46 21.00
C SER A 270 3.44 -5.69 22.30
N ARG A 271 2.10 -5.69 22.27
CA ARG A 271 1.28 -6.01 23.44
C ARG A 271 1.50 -7.46 23.91
N ARG A 272 1.65 -8.43 23.00
CA ARG A 272 1.94 -9.83 23.35
C ARG A 272 3.32 -10.00 23.99
N LEU A 273 4.34 -9.33 23.45
CA LEU A 273 5.69 -9.35 24.02
C LEU A 273 5.72 -8.72 25.43
N TYR A 274 5.09 -7.56 25.60
CA TYR A 274 4.99 -6.90 26.91
C TYR A 274 4.27 -7.76 27.96
N VAL A 275 3.17 -8.43 27.61
CA VAL A 275 2.43 -9.32 28.53
C VAL A 275 3.24 -10.60 28.85
N SER A 276 4.02 -11.11 27.90
CA SER A 276 4.89 -12.27 28.14
C SER A 276 6.02 -11.95 29.12
N GLU A 277 6.59 -10.75 29.04
CA GLU A 277 7.64 -10.29 29.95
C GLU A 277 7.10 -10.08 31.37
N SER A 278 5.92 -9.48 31.51
CA SER A 278 5.23 -9.34 32.81
C SER A 278 4.85 -10.69 33.45
N LYS A 279 4.46 -11.71 32.67
CA LYS A 279 4.20 -13.06 33.20
C LYS A 279 5.48 -13.76 33.69
N ASN A 280 6.62 -13.54 33.05
CA ASN A 280 7.90 -14.10 33.50
C ASN A 280 8.38 -13.46 34.81
N ASP A 281 8.21 -12.14 35.00
CA ASP A 281 8.56 -11.47 36.25
C ASP A 281 7.68 -11.89 37.45
N THR A 282 6.41 -12.22 37.18
CA THR A 282 5.49 -12.71 38.23
C THR A 282 5.78 -14.18 38.61
N GLN A 283 6.41 -14.96 37.73
CA GLN A 283 6.86 -16.33 38.03
C GLN A 283 8.20 -16.34 38.78
N ILE A 284 9.13 -15.44 38.45
CA ILE A 284 10.43 -15.34 39.13
C ILE A 284 10.28 -14.83 40.58
N SER A 285 9.33 -13.92 40.83
CA SER A 285 9.04 -13.40 42.19
C SER A 285 8.30 -14.40 43.12
N LYS A 286 7.85 -15.55 42.61
CA LYS A 286 7.25 -16.63 43.43
C LYS A 286 8.25 -17.72 43.83
N ILE A 287 9.52 -17.61 43.44
CA ILE A 287 10.59 -18.45 43.97
C ILE A 287 11.10 -17.80 45.27
N SER A 288 10.26 -17.82 46.31
CA SER A 288 10.72 -17.59 47.68
C SER A 288 11.38 -18.88 48.18
N PRO A 289 12.57 -18.84 48.80
CA PRO A 289 13.19 -20.04 49.35
C PRO A 289 12.31 -20.51 50.51
N LYS A 290 11.58 -21.61 50.31
CA LYS A 290 10.89 -22.32 51.40
C LYS A 290 11.95 -22.76 52.40
N GLN A 291 12.09 -22.00 53.48
CA GLN A 291 12.84 -22.39 54.66
C GLN A 291 12.02 -23.47 55.38
N ASN A 292 12.50 -24.72 55.32
CA ASN A 292 11.93 -25.84 56.05
C ASN A 292 12.27 -25.67 57.54
N THR A 293 11.38 -25.05 58.31
CA THR A 293 11.48 -25.02 59.76
C THR A 293 10.65 -26.16 60.33
N VAL A 294 11.33 -27.20 60.79
CA VAL A 294 10.72 -28.33 61.52
C VAL A 294 10.46 -27.86 62.95
N VAL A 295 9.19 -27.74 63.34
CA VAL A 295 8.78 -27.51 64.73
C VAL A 295 8.37 -28.86 65.32
N ILE A 296 9.20 -29.37 66.23
CA ILE A 296 8.87 -30.53 67.07
C ILE A 296 8.24 -29.98 68.35
N SER A 297 6.97 -30.28 68.58
CA SER A 297 6.33 -30.12 69.89
C SER A 297 5.57 -31.40 70.20
N GLY A 298 6.02 -32.12 71.23
CA GLY A 298 5.41 -33.36 71.70
C GLY A 298 4.33 -33.15 72.76
N GLY A 299 3.44 -34.15 72.88
CA GLY A 299 2.47 -34.32 73.97
C GLY A 299 1.03 -34.51 73.48
N GLY A 300 0.52 -35.75 73.49
CA GLY A 300 -0.85 -36.14 73.09
C GLY A 300 -1.95 -35.81 74.12
N PRO A 301 -3.15 -36.46 74.12
CA PRO A 301 -3.66 -37.55 73.26
C PRO A 301 -4.98 -37.24 72.47
N SER A 302 -5.22 -38.10 71.46
CA SER A 302 -6.32 -38.35 70.48
C SER A 302 -7.80 -38.02 70.83
N PRO A 303 -8.84 -38.18 69.94
CA PRO A 303 -8.87 -38.83 68.61
C PRO A 303 -9.74 -38.16 67.50
N LEU A 304 -9.40 -38.34 66.21
CA LEU A 304 -10.36 -38.74 65.16
C LEU A 304 -9.60 -39.03 63.85
N THR A 305 -9.61 -40.29 63.43
CA THR A 305 -9.01 -40.78 62.18
C THR A 305 -10.07 -40.72 61.09
N THR A 306 -9.96 -39.77 60.17
CA THR A 306 -10.60 -39.86 58.85
C THR A 306 -9.51 -40.19 57.84
N THR A 307 -9.58 -41.42 57.34
CA THR A 307 -8.70 -41.98 56.32
C THR A 307 -8.86 -41.22 55.00
N THR A 308 -7.81 -40.56 54.54
CA THR A 308 -7.67 -40.17 53.12
C THR A 308 -6.55 -40.99 52.51
N THR A 309 -6.96 -42.01 51.75
CA THR A 309 -6.10 -42.80 50.89
C THR A 309 -5.62 -41.94 49.73
N ASN A 310 -4.33 -41.60 49.71
CA ASN A 310 -3.64 -41.14 48.51
C ASN A 310 -3.43 -42.33 47.57
N SER A 311 -4.44 -42.63 46.74
CA SER A 311 -4.26 -43.49 45.58
C SER A 311 -3.59 -42.66 44.48
N SER A 312 -2.27 -42.82 44.35
CA SER A 312 -1.56 -42.51 43.12
C SER A 312 -1.59 -43.75 42.24
N ASP A 313 -2.57 -43.85 41.34
CA ASP A 313 -2.55 -44.88 40.29
C ASP A 313 -1.45 -44.56 39.29
N ARG A 314 -0.25 -45.09 39.56
CA ARG A 314 0.82 -45.27 38.59
C ARG A 314 0.43 -46.40 37.64
N ALA A 315 0.03 -46.07 36.43
CA ALA A 315 0.16 -47.02 35.31
C ALA A 315 1.63 -47.05 34.86
N PRO A 316 2.28 -48.21 34.73
CA PRO A 316 3.67 -48.29 34.29
C PRO A 316 3.73 -48.16 32.77
N LEU A 317 4.23 -47.02 32.27
CA LEU A 317 4.63 -46.90 30.86
C LEU A 317 6.08 -47.35 30.70
N ARG A 318 6.25 -48.36 29.86
CA ARG A 318 7.49 -48.99 29.43
C ARG A 318 8.36 -47.95 28.71
N GLU A 319 9.57 -47.72 29.21
CA GLU A 319 10.62 -47.02 28.48
C GLU A 319 11.06 -47.85 27.26
N ALA A 320 10.95 -47.26 26.07
CA ALA A 320 11.78 -47.60 24.91
C ALA A 320 11.76 -46.45 23.89
N GLY A 321 12.93 -45.83 23.66
CA GLY A 321 13.24 -45.13 22.41
C GLY A 321 12.70 -43.72 22.26
N GLY A 322 13.60 -42.73 22.29
CA GLY A 322 13.26 -41.32 22.27
C GLY A 322 12.57 -40.81 21.01
N ARG A 323 11.49 -40.05 21.21
CA ARG A 323 11.11 -38.78 20.56
C ARG A 323 9.67 -38.47 20.98
N ILE A 324 9.48 -37.37 21.72
CA ILE A 324 8.14 -36.82 21.94
C ILE A 324 7.85 -35.87 20.78
N ILE A 325 6.88 -36.26 19.96
CA ILE A 325 6.33 -35.45 18.87
C ILE A 325 4.99 -34.93 19.41
N GLN A 326 4.93 -33.60 19.59
CA GLN A 326 3.72 -32.78 19.66
C GLN A 326 2.86 -32.88 20.94
N SER A 327 2.89 -31.82 21.76
CA SER A 327 1.88 -31.55 22.79
C SER A 327 0.82 -30.60 22.22
N THR A 328 -0.41 -31.08 22.08
CA THR A 328 -1.56 -30.25 21.70
C THR A 328 -2.14 -29.63 22.97
N GLU A 329 -1.86 -28.36 23.26
CA GLU A 329 -2.57 -27.62 24.30
C GLU A 329 -3.96 -27.25 23.80
N ILE A 330 -5.00 -27.86 24.37
CA ILE A 330 -6.40 -27.46 24.18
C ILE A 330 -6.74 -26.48 25.30
N MET A 331 -6.83 -25.19 24.98
CA MET A 331 -7.35 -24.18 25.91
C MET A 331 -8.88 -24.21 25.85
N VAL A 332 -9.51 -24.82 26.85
CA VAL A 332 -10.96 -24.71 27.08
C VAL A 332 -11.20 -23.47 27.93
N ALA A 333 -11.81 -22.45 27.34
CA ALA A 333 -12.30 -21.28 28.08
C ALA A 333 -13.70 -21.62 28.61
N VAL A 334 -13.80 -21.85 29.92
CA VAL A 334 -15.10 -21.96 30.61
C VAL A 334 -15.44 -20.59 31.19
N GLU A 335 -16.44 -19.93 30.61
CA GLU A 335 -16.96 -18.65 31.10
C GLU A 335 -18.05 -18.94 32.13
N PHE A 336 -17.75 -18.74 33.42
CA PHE A 336 -18.74 -18.86 34.48
C PHE A 336 -19.58 -17.58 34.53
N ARG A 337 -20.79 -17.67 33.99
CA ARG A 337 -21.85 -16.68 34.22
C ARG A 337 -22.39 -16.89 35.63
N LYS A 338 -22.25 -15.88 36.47
CA LYS A 338 -22.79 -15.84 37.83
C LYS A 338 -24.23 -15.32 37.73
N ASP A 339 -25.20 -16.21 37.80
CA ASP A 339 -26.61 -15.84 38.00
C ASP A 339 -26.90 -15.95 39.50
N ASP A 340 -27.35 -14.83 40.10
CA ASP A 340 -27.79 -14.75 41.50
C ASP A 340 -29.09 -15.55 41.68
N ASP A 341 -29.20 -16.23 42.82
CA ASP A 341 -30.30 -17.08 43.25
C ASP A 341 -31.70 -16.44 43.11
N SER A 342 -32.64 -17.20 42.56
CA SER A 342 -33.92 -17.46 43.24
C SER A 342 -34.73 -18.56 42.55
N ASP A 343 -35.08 -19.58 43.35
CA ASP A 343 -36.20 -20.51 43.26
C ASP A 343 -36.44 -21.39 42.01
N GLY A 344 -36.51 -22.70 42.28
CA GLY A 344 -37.52 -23.57 41.67
C GLY A 344 -37.01 -24.72 40.80
N HIS A 345 -37.17 -25.94 41.34
CA HIS A 345 -37.32 -27.23 40.65
C HIS A 345 -37.23 -27.29 39.10
N GLY A 346 -36.34 -28.13 38.59
CA GLY A 346 -36.39 -28.64 37.22
C GLY A 346 -35.39 -29.78 36.98
N VAL A 347 -35.88 -30.91 36.48
CA VAL A 347 -35.12 -32.11 36.09
C VAL A 347 -34.55 -31.91 34.67
N ASP A 348 -33.69 -32.84 34.22
CA ASP A 348 -33.24 -33.10 32.83
C ASP A 348 -31.91 -32.44 32.41
N GLU A 349 -31.02 -33.01 31.60
CA GLU A 349 -30.75 -34.35 31.07
C GLU A 349 -29.38 -34.19 30.37
N ALA A 350 -28.38 -35.03 30.68
CA ALA A 350 -27.04 -34.87 30.14
C ALA A 350 -26.92 -35.59 28.78
N ARG A 351 -26.93 -34.83 27.68
CA ARG A 351 -26.58 -35.33 26.34
C ARG A 351 -25.18 -34.85 25.95
N VAL A 352 -24.27 -35.81 25.80
CA VAL A 352 -22.90 -35.62 25.31
C VAL A 352 -22.91 -35.71 23.78
N GLU A 353 -22.45 -34.68 23.08
CA GLU A 353 -22.03 -34.79 21.68
C GLU A 353 -20.61 -34.27 21.51
N HIS A 354 -19.76 -35.17 20.98
CA HIS A 354 -18.38 -34.95 20.62
C HIS A 354 -18.27 -34.07 19.36
N VAL A 355 -17.31 -33.15 19.34
CA VAL A 355 -16.66 -32.65 18.12
C VAL A 355 -15.16 -32.71 18.31
#